data_AF-A0A957EFP8-F1
#
_entry.id   AF-A0A957EFP8-F1
#
_cell.length_a   1.000
_cell.length_b   1.000
_cell.length_c   1.000
_cell.angle_alpha   90.00
_cell.angle_beta   90.00
_cell.angle_gamma   90.00
#
_symmetry.space_group_name_H-M   'P 1'
#
loop_
_entity.id
_entity.type
_entity.pdbx_description
1 polymer ?
#
loop_
_entity_poly.entity_id
_entity_poly.type
_entity_poly.pdbx_seq_one_letter_code
_entity_poly.pdbx_strand_id
1 'polypeptide(L)'
;MTKRNKPTAQTRNNWLIDTAVFSGALLSMLSGIYFLYAPSGGASSGGRGGSGYIFTRATWEDFHVWGGLLMITAVVVHLTVHWRWISMTTRRLWQKTCGQACRISRGAWVNIIVDGLIALSFIVTAVSGLYFYFFTEGGYQGGSNPNWDPGIWFSRPVWDVLHTWSGVLLTAMAVIHITIHWRWIVNVTRKQFRAWSPVEAKAS
;
A
#
# COMPACT_ATOMS: atom_id res chain seq x y z
N MET A 1 -15.69 24.90 -30.95
CA MET A 1 -14.54 24.89 -30.01
C MET A 1 -15.01 24.29 -28.68
N THR A 2 -14.67 23.03 -28.37
CA THR A 2 -14.97 22.44 -27.07
C THR A 2 -13.95 22.95 -26.05
N LYS A 3 -14.42 23.69 -25.04
CA LYS A 3 -13.60 24.16 -23.91
C LYS A 3 -12.91 22.93 -23.28
N ARG A 4 -11.58 22.85 -23.39
CA ARG A 4 -10.81 21.71 -22.92
C ARG A 4 -10.63 21.81 -21.41
N ASN A 5 -11.32 20.94 -20.67
CA ASN A 5 -11.30 20.96 -19.21
C ASN A 5 -9.96 20.44 -18.66
N LYS A 6 -9.03 21.35 -18.39
CA LYS A 6 -7.83 21.07 -17.58
C LYS A 6 -8.26 20.44 -16.24
N PRO A 7 -7.56 19.41 -15.72
CA PRO A 7 -7.85 18.88 -14.39
C PRO A 7 -7.66 19.97 -13.34
N THR A 8 -8.55 19.99 -12.34
CA THR A 8 -8.45 20.95 -11.24
C THR A 8 -7.20 20.65 -10.40
N ALA A 9 -6.71 21.64 -9.66
CA ALA A 9 -5.59 21.45 -8.74
C ALA A 9 -5.87 20.31 -7.73
N GLN A 10 -7.12 20.17 -7.27
CA GLN A 10 -7.54 19.09 -6.39
C GLN A 10 -7.42 17.71 -7.07
N THR A 11 -7.92 17.56 -8.31
CA THR A 11 -7.79 16.29 -9.04
C THR A 11 -6.32 15.91 -9.26
N ARG A 12 -5.47 16.89 -9.58
CA ARG A 12 -4.03 16.66 -9.73
C ARG A 12 -3.40 16.21 -8.41
N ASN A 13 -3.71 16.88 -7.30
CA ASN A 13 -3.13 16.56 -6.00
C ASN A 13 -3.56 15.16 -5.52
N ASN A 14 -4.84 14.80 -5.69
CA ASN A 14 -5.31 13.45 -5.39
C ASN A 14 -4.58 12.40 -6.23
N TRP A 15 -4.42 12.65 -7.54
CA TRP A 15 -3.67 11.75 -8.42
C TRP A 15 -2.22 11.55 -7.97
N LEU A 16 -1.54 12.62 -7.51
CA LEU A 16 -0.18 12.53 -6.98
C LEU A 16 -0.10 11.70 -5.70
N ILE A 17 -1.06 11.90 -4.78
CA ILE A 17 -1.14 11.12 -3.53
C ILE A 17 -1.37 9.64 -3.86
N ASP A 18 -2.33 9.33 -4.73
CA ASP A 18 -2.63 7.95 -5.12
C ASP A 18 -1.44 7.28 -5.83
N THR A 19 -0.69 8.06 -6.62
CA THR A 19 0.56 7.59 -7.25
C THR A 19 1.63 7.29 -6.19
N ALA A 20 1.78 8.12 -5.17
CA ALA A 20 2.72 7.87 -4.07
C ALA A 20 2.36 6.61 -3.27
N VAL A 21 1.06 6.42 -2.96
CA VAL A 21 0.56 5.19 -2.33
C VAL A 21 0.89 3.97 -3.20
N PHE A 22 0.60 4.03 -4.49
CA PHE A 22 0.86 2.92 -5.42
C PHE A 22 2.36 2.61 -5.55
N SER A 23 3.22 3.62 -5.67
CA SER A 23 4.67 3.42 -5.78
C SER A 23 5.26 2.81 -4.51
N GLY A 24 4.89 3.30 -3.33
CA GLY A 24 5.33 2.71 -2.05
C GLY A 24 4.85 1.27 -1.89
N ALA A 25 3.58 1.01 -2.22
CA ALA A 25 3.00 -0.33 -2.20
C ALA A 25 3.72 -1.28 -3.17
N LEU A 26 4.03 -0.84 -4.38
CA LEU A 26 4.71 -1.65 -5.39
C LEU A 26 6.13 -2.02 -4.94
N LEU A 27 6.91 -1.06 -4.42
CA LEU A 27 8.26 -1.31 -3.92
C LEU A 27 8.25 -2.31 -2.75
N SER A 28 7.34 -2.13 -1.80
CA SER A 28 7.18 -3.01 -0.62
C SER A 28 6.70 -4.40 -1.01
N MET A 29 5.74 -4.48 -1.93
CA MET A 29 5.17 -5.74 -2.41
C MET A 29 6.21 -6.57 -3.16
N LEU A 30 6.96 -5.97 -4.08
CA LEU A 30 7.97 -6.69 -4.87
C LEU A 30 9.11 -7.22 -3.99
N SER A 31 9.58 -6.41 -3.04
CA SER A 31 10.59 -6.83 -2.06
C SER A 31 10.06 -7.88 -1.08
N GLY A 32 8.81 -7.76 -0.62
CA GLY A 32 8.17 -8.75 0.24
C GLY A 32 7.98 -10.10 -0.45
N ILE A 33 7.56 -10.10 -1.72
CA ILE A 33 7.49 -11.31 -2.55
C ILE A 33 8.88 -11.96 -2.67
N TYR A 34 9.93 -11.16 -2.89
CA TYR A 34 11.31 -11.67 -2.92
C TYR A 34 11.68 -12.38 -1.61
N PHE A 35 11.26 -11.87 -0.44
CA PHE A 35 11.53 -12.50 0.85
C PHE A 35 10.83 -13.85 1.06
N LEU A 36 9.66 -14.06 0.45
CA LEU A 36 8.95 -15.34 0.52
C LEU A 36 9.67 -16.46 -0.25
N TYR A 37 10.34 -16.13 -1.36
CA TYR A 37 11.01 -17.12 -2.22
C TYR A 37 12.52 -17.23 -1.98
N ALA A 38 13.14 -16.20 -1.40
CA ALA A 38 14.52 -16.22 -0.95
C ALA A 38 14.62 -16.02 0.59
N PRO A 39 14.05 -16.94 1.38
CA PRO A 39 14.18 -16.91 2.84
C PRO A 39 15.66 -17.13 3.24
N SER A 40 16.10 -16.45 4.28
CA SER A 40 17.48 -16.51 4.76
C SER A 40 17.87 -17.91 5.22
N GLY A 41 18.60 -18.64 4.38
CA GLY A 41 19.36 -19.82 4.82
C GLY A 41 20.67 -19.38 5.50
N GLY A 42 20.64 -19.21 6.83
CA GLY A 42 21.81 -19.20 7.71
C GLY A 42 22.82 -18.05 7.56
N ALA A 43 23.55 -17.79 8.65
CA ALA A 43 24.59 -16.76 8.81
C ALA A 43 25.85 -16.93 7.91
N SER A 44 25.74 -17.66 6.80
CA SER A 44 26.84 -17.92 5.86
C SER A 44 26.70 -17.18 4.52
N SER A 45 25.66 -16.35 4.33
CA SER A 45 25.56 -15.45 3.17
C SER A 45 26.29 -14.11 3.36
N GLY A 46 27.18 -14.01 4.36
CA GLY A 46 28.23 -12.99 4.44
C GLY A 46 29.31 -13.12 3.33
N GLY A 47 29.08 -13.97 2.33
CA GLY A 47 29.95 -14.15 1.19
C GLY A 47 29.55 -13.21 0.05
N ARG A 48 30.47 -12.33 -0.33
CA ARG A 48 30.64 -11.83 -1.70
C ARG A 48 30.51 -13.02 -2.68
N GLY A 49 29.31 -13.27 -3.20
CA GLY A 49 29.03 -14.44 -4.02
C GLY A 49 27.61 -14.37 -4.54
N GLY A 50 27.45 -13.70 -5.68
CA GLY A 50 26.17 -13.34 -6.25
C GLY A 50 25.23 -14.53 -6.47
N SER A 51 23.98 -14.34 -6.08
CA SER A 51 22.76 -14.88 -6.74
C SER A 51 21.49 -14.38 -6.03
N GLY A 52 21.42 -13.09 -5.71
CA GLY A 52 20.12 -12.40 -5.57
C GLY A 52 19.76 -11.90 -6.96
N TYR A 53 18.76 -12.48 -7.64
CA TYR A 53 18.63 -12.50 -9.10
C TYR A 53 18.67 -11.14 -9.88
N ILE A 54 18.68 -9.96 -9.22
CA ILE A 54 18.89 -8.62 -9.84
C ILE A 54 19.67 -7.66 -8.90
N PHE A 55 19.41 -7.70 -7.59
CA PHE A 55 20.05 -6.84 -6.57
C PHE A 55 20.50 -7.64 -5.33
N THR A 56 21.33 -7.02 -4.46
CA THR A 56 21.73 -7.59 -3.18
C THR A 56 20.56 -7.69 -2.20
N ARG A 57 20.66 -8.57 -1.19
CA ARG A 57 19.62 -8.70 -0.14
C ARG A 57 19.38 -7.37 0.59
N ALA A 58 20.44 -6.63 0.91
CA ALA A 58 20.36 -5.32 1.55
C ALA A 58 19.57 -4.32 0.70
N THR A 59 19.77 -4.32 -0.63
CA THR A 59 19.00 -3.46 -1.53
C THR A 59 17.51 -3.81 -1.53
N TRP A 60 17.16 -5.10 -1.46
CA TRP A 60 15.76 -5.52 -1.33
C TRP A 60 15.14 -5.12 0.01
N GLU A 61 15.93 -5.16 1.08
CA GLU A 61 15.57 -4.65 2.41
C GLU A 61 15.32 -3.15 2.39
N ASP A 62 16.22 -2.37 1.77
CA ASP A 62 16.02 -0.93 1.57
C ASP A 62 14.72 -0.64 0.81
N PHE A 63 14.44 -1.37 -0.28
CA PHE A 63 13.19 -1.20 -1.02
C PHE A 63 11.96 -1.52 -0.18
N HIS A 64 12.04 -2.52 0.69
CA HIS A 64 10.93 -2.90 1.56
C HIS A 64 10.67 -1.83 2.62
N VAL A 65 11.71 -1.41 3.33
CA VAL A 65 11.63 -0.42 4.41
C VAL A 65 11.20 0.94 3.87
N TRP A 66 11.91 1.47 2.88
CA TRP A 66 11.61 2.79 2.31
C TRP A 66 10.30 2.81 1.54
N GLY A 67 9.99 1.72 0.82
CA GLY A 67 8.68 1.55 0.18
C GLY A 67 7.56 1.56 1.21
N GLY A 68 7.73 0.86 2.33
CA GLY A 68 6.74 0.75 3.40
C GLY A 68 6.53 2.08 4.11
N LEU A 69 7.61 2.78 4.46
CA LEU A 69 7.55 4.10 5.09
C LEU A 69 6.90 5.14 4.17
N LEU A 70 7.22 5.12 2.86
CA LEU A 70 6.54 5.96 1.87
C LEU A 70 5.05 5.64 1.81
N MET A 71 4.69 4.36 1.74
CA MET A 71 3.29 3.92 1.69
C MET A 71 2.52 4.36 2.93
N ILE A 72 3.08 4.16 4.13
CA ILE A 72 2.46 4.58 5.41
C ILE A 72 2.22 6.08 5.41
N THR A 73 3.24 6.86 5.08
CA THR A 73 3.14 8.33 5.07
C THR A 73 2.10 8.80 4.04
N ALA A 74 2.12 8.25 2.83
CA ALA A 74 1.19 8.61 1.77
C ALA A 74 -0.26 8.19 2.09
N VAL A 75 -0.47 7.03 2.74
CA VAL A 75 -1.80 6.59 3.19
C VAL A 75 -2.35 7.50 4.29
N VAL A 76 -1.51 7.95 5.24
CA VAL A 76 -1.95 8.95 6.24
C VAL A 76 -2.41 10.22 5.54
N VAL A 77 -1.61 10.76 4.61
CA VAL A 77 -2.01 11.94 3.82
C VAL A 77 -3.29 11.68 3.03
N HIS A 78 -3.40 10.54 2.35
CA HIS A 78 -4.60 10.14 1.61
C HIS A 78 -5.85 10.15 2.51
N LEU A 79 -5.78 9.51 3.68
CA LEU A 79 -6.90 9.46 4.64
C LEU A 79 -7.28 10.85 5.14
N THR A 80 -6.30 11.72 5.45
CA THR A 80 -6.60 13.09 5.90
C THR A 80 -7.32 13.91 4.82
N VAL A 81 -6.88 13.82 3.56
CA VAL A 81 -7.50 14.52 2.42
C VAL A 81 -8.90 13.98 2.14
N HIS A 82 -9.11 12.68 2.30
CA HIS A 82 -10.37 12.01 2.00
C HIS A 82 -11.34 11.91 3.19
N TRP A 83 -10.96 12.39 4.39
CA TRP A 83 -11.72 12.22 5.63
C TRP A 83 -13.19 12.69 5.55
N ARG A 84 -13.43 13.85 4.92
CA ARG A 84 -14.80 14.36 4.75
C ARG A 84 -15.64 13.40 3.90
N TRP A 85 -15.07 12.84 2.83
CA TRP A 85 -15.77 11.88 1.99
C TRP A 85 -16.02 10.56 2.73
N ILE A 86 -15.02 10.04 3.45
CA ILE A 86 -15.13 8.81 4.26
C ILE A 86 -16.27 8.96 5.27
N SER A 87 -16.26 10.01 6.09
CA SER A 87 -17.29 10.24 7.12
C SER A 87 -18.70 10.36 6.53
N MET A 88 -18.87 11.02 5.38
CA MET A 88 -20.16 11.08 4.69
C MET A 88 -20.61 9.72 4.16
N THR A 89 -19.70 8.95 3.56
CA THR A 89 -19.99 7.61 3.04
C THR A 89 -20.35 6.65 4.17
N THR A 90 -19.60 6.64 5.27
CA THR A 90 -19.88 5.83 6.46
C THR A 90 -21.23 6.19 7.07
N ARG A 91 -21.54 7.49 7.22
CA ARG A 91 -22.87 7.93 7.71
C ARG A 91 -24.01 7.45 6.80
N ARG A 92 -23.83 7.55 5.48
CA ARG A 92 -24.83 7.08 4.50
C ARG A 92 -25.02 5.57 4.54
N LEU A 93 -23.93 4.80 4.75
CA LEU A 93 -24.01 3.36 4.93
C LEU A 93 -24.76 3.02 6.21
N TRP A 94 -24.40 3.66 7.33
CA TRP A 94 -25.06 3.47 8.62
C TRP A 94 -26.57 3.76 8.58
N GLN A 95 -26.95 4.88 7.95
CA GLN A 95 -28.35 5.25 7.78
C GLN A 95 -29.13 4.23 6.93
N LYS A 96 -28.49 3.66 5.90
CA LYS A 96 -29.11 2.66 5.02
C LYS A 96 -29.13 1.25 5.60
N THR A 97 -28.23 0.91 6.52
CA THR A 97 -28.27 -0.35 7.27
C THR A 97 -29.33 -0.32 8.38
N CYS A 98 -29.69 0.87 8.89
CA CYS A 98 -30.64 1.03 10.01
C CYS A 98 -32.03 1.59 9.62
N GLY A 99 -32.26 2.05 8.39
CA GLY A 99 -33.54 2.67 7.99
C GLY A 99 -33.99 2.37 6.54
N GLN A 100 -35.20 1.82 6.42
CA GLN A 100 -36.09 1.66 5.25
C GLN A 100 -35.49 1.35 3.85
N ALA A 101 -35.91 0.19 3.30
CA ALA A 101 -35.83 -0.26 1.91
C ALA A 101 -34.39 -0.39 1.32
N CYS A 102 -33.76 -1.51 1.68
CA CYS A 102 -32.42 -1.93 1.32
C CYS A 102 -32.28 -2.30 -0.18
N ARG A 103 -31.57 -1.49 -0.97
CA ARG A 103 -30.92 -1.94 -2.22
C ARG A 103 -29.60 -1.20 -2.44
N ILE A 104 -28.57 -1.58 -1.67
CA ILE A 104 -27.18 -1.32 -2.09
C ILE A 104 -26.89 -2.26 -3.27
N SER A 105 -26.34 -1.73 -4.36
CA SER A 105 -26.00 -2.55 -5.51
C SER A 105 -24.92 -3.58 -5.13
N ARG A 106 -24.94 -4.76 -5.75
CA ARG A 106 -23.92 -5.78 -5.52
C ARG A 106 -22.50 -5.23 -5.72
N GLY A 107 -22.30 -4.37 -6.71
CA GLY A 107 -21.02 -3.71 -6.96
C GLY A 107 -20.57 -2.78 -5.83
N ALA A 108 -21.49 -2.01 -5.23
CA ALA A 108 -21.16 -1.16 -4.10
C ALA A 108 -20.75 -1.98 -2.86
N TRP A 109 -21.41 -3.13 -2.62
CA TRP A 109 -21.00 -4.05 -1.55
C TRP A 109 -19.61 -4.64 -1.77
N VAL A 110 -19.28 -5.06 -3.00
CA VAL A 110 -17.94 -5.57 -3.31
C VAL A 110 -16.88 -4.51 -3.02
N ASN A 111 -17.11 -3.26 -3.45
CA ASN A 111 -16.14 -2.18 -3.20
C ASN A 111 -15.94 -1.94 -1.70
N ILE A 112 -17.02 -1.88 -0.91
CA ILE A 112 -16.93 -1.69 0.55
C ILE A 112 -16.15 -2.82 1.21
N ILE A 113 -16.39 -4.07 0.81
CA ILE A 113 -15.68 -5.23 1.37
C ILE A 113 -14.20 -5.19 0.99
N VAL A 114 -13.89 -4.94 -0.29
CA VAL A 114 -12.50 -4.87 -0.77
C VAL A 114 -11.75 -3.75 -0.06
N ASP A 115 -12.31 -2.54 0.00
CA ASP A 115 -11.68 -1.39 0.65
C ASP A 115 -11.52 -1.62 2.17
N GLY A 116 -12.51 -2.25 2.80
CA GLY A 116 -12.45 -2.63 4.22
C GLY A 116 -11.34 -3.66 4.50
N LEU A 117 -11.20 -4.68 3.66
CA LEU A 117 -10.14 -5.69 3.78
C LEU A 117 -8.75 -5.09 3.49
N ILE A 118 -8.63 -4.17 2.53
CA ILE A 118 -7.39 -3.42 2.30
C ILE A 118 -7.02 -2.63 3.55
N ALA A 119 -7.96 -1.86 4.11
CA ALA A 119 -7.69 -1.02 5.27
C ALA A 119 -7.26 -1.86 6.49
N LEU A 120 -8.00 -2.93 6.81
CA LEU A 120 -7.67 -3.81 7.92
C LEU A 120 -6.32 -4.49 7.73
N SER A 121 -6.09 -5.09 6.55
CA SER A 121 -4.83 -5.78 6.26
C SER A 121 -3.65 -4.83 6.29
N PHE A 122 -3.81 -3.62 5.75
CA PHE A 122 -2.79 -2.58 5.79
C PHE A 122 -2.43 -2.20 7.22
N ILE A 123 -3.41 -2.01 8.12
CA ILE A 123 -3.14 -1.70 9.52
C ILE A 123 -2.33 -2.81 10.18
N VAL A 124 -2.73 -4.07 10.02
CA VAL A 124 -2.02 -5.21 10.61
C VAL A 124 -0.60 -5.33 10.05
N THR A 125 -0.42 -5.18 8.73
CA THR A 125 0.90 -5.22 8.07
C THR A 125 1.78 -4.05 8.52
N ALA A 126 1.24 -2.84 8.59
CA ALA A 126 1.99 -1.64 8.97
C ALA A 126 2.42 -1.70 10.43
N VAL A 127 1.53 -2.10 11.35
CA VAL A 127 1.88 -2.21 12.79
C VAL A 127 2.94 -3.28 13.02
N SER A 128 2.78 -4.46 12.42
CA SER A 128 3.78 -5.53 12.51
C SER A 128 5.10 -5.17 11.83
N GLY A 129 5.07 -4.43 10.72
CA GLY A 129 6.27 -3.92 10.03
C GLY A 129 7.02 -2.88 10.86
N LEU A 130 6.30 -1.95 11.49
CA LEU A 130 6.88 -0.99 12.43
C LEU A 130 7.44 -1.70 13.67
N TYR A 131 6.80 -2.79 14.12
CA TYR A 131 7.38 -3.63 15.19
C TYR A 131 8.75 -4.18 14.78
N PHE A 132 8.89 -4.71 13.56
CA PHE A 132 10.18 -5.20 13.07
C PHE A 132 11.22 -4.09 12.95
N TYR A 133 10.83 -2.96 12.38
CA TYR A 133 11.70 -1.79 12.20
C TYR A 133 12.25 -1.26 13.54
N PHE A 134 11.40 -1.09 14.56
CA PHE A 134 11.82 -0.49 15.83
C PHE A 134 12.43 -1.48 16.82
N PHE A 135 12.01 -2.75 16.81
CA PHE A 135 12.35 -3.69 17.87
C PHE A 135 13.22 -4.86 17.42
N THR A 136 13.39 -5.08 16.11
CA THR A 136 14.20 -6.19 15.60
C THR A 136 15.39 -5.77 14.73
N GLU A 137 15.27 -4.69 13.93
CA GLU A 137 16.36 -4.18 13.07
C GLU A 137 17.54 -3.53 13.85
N GLY A 138 17.50 -3.52 15.18
CA GLY A 138 18.60 -3.07 16.06
C GLY A 138 18.92 -4.00 17.24
N GLY A 139 18.35 -5.21 17.29
CA GLY A 139 18.57 -6.17 18.39
C GLY A 139 19.98 -6.80 18.40
N TYR A 140 20.29 -7.59 19.44
CA TYR A 140 21.56 -8.35 19.55
C TYR A 140 21.82 -9.15 18.26
N GLN A 141 22.97 -8.92 17.61
CA GLN A 141 23.33 -9.43 16.26
C GLN A 141 22.51 -8.87 15.07
N GLY A 142 22.01 -7.64 15.15
CA GLY A 142 21.37 -6.97 13.99
C GLY A 142 20.12 -7.69 13.49
N GLY A 143 19.28 -8.19 14.40
CA GLY A 143 18.05 -8.93 14.06
C GLY A 143 18.27 -10.39 13.61
N SER A 144 19.53 -10.81 13.47
CA SER A 144 19.92 -12.16 13.04
C SER A 144 19.82 -13.22 14.13
N ASN A 145 19.55 -12.84 15.39
CA ASN A 145 19.33 -13.79 16.46
C ASN A 145 17.83 -14.18 16.51
N PRO A 146 17.43 -15.36 16.01
CA PRO A 146 16.05 -15.85 16.14
C PRO A 146 15.59 -16.01 17.59
N ASN A 147 16.52 -16.07 18.55
CA ASN A 147 16.21 -16.20 19.98
C ASN A 147 16.01 -14.86 20.70
N TRP A 148 16.20 -13.72 20.02
CA TRP A 148 15.90 -12.41 20.59
C TRP A 148 14.43 -12.06 20.35
N ASP A 149 13.66 -11.99 21.43
CA ASP A 149 12.26 -11.60 21.42
C ASP A 149 12.01 -10.55 22.52
N PRO A 150 11.71 -9.29 22.16
CA PRO A 150 11.36 -8.26 23.13
C PRO A 150 10.00 -8.52 23.79
N GLY A 151 9.20 -9.46 23.27
CA GLY A 151 7.95 -9.92 23.90
C GLY A 151 6.86 -8.83 23.97
N ILE A 152 6.90 -7.83 23.09
CA ILE A 152 5.92 -6.75 23.09
C ILE A 152 4.60 -7.26 22.52
N TRP A 153 3.60 -7.41 23.39
CA TRP A 153 2.24 -7.93 23.14
C TRP A 153 2.15 -9.38 22.65
N PHE A 154 2.95 -9.74 21.65
CA PHE A 154 3.05 -11.08 21.09
C PHE A 154 4.51 -11.48 20.92
N SER A 155 4.75 -12.78 20.73
CA SER A 155 6.07 -13.28 20.39
C SER A 155 6.46 -12.93 18.95
N ARG A 156 7.76 -12.88 18.66
CA ARG A 156 8.28 -12.60 17.31
C ARG A 156 7.66 -13.48 16.21
N PRO A 157 7.47 -14.80 16.38
CA PRO A 157 6.80 -15.63 15.37
C PRO A 157 5.35 -15.24 15.10
N VAL A 158 4.62 -14.77 16.13
CA VAL A 158 3.25 -14.28 15.95
C VAL A 158 3.24 -12.99 15.13
N TRP A 159 4.17 -12.07 15.40
CA TRP A 159 4.35 -10.88 14.59
C TRP A 159 4.68 -11.19 13.13
N ASP A 160 5.51 -12.21 12.88
CA ASP A 160 5.87 -12.67 11.53
C ASP A 160 4.68 -13.23 10.77
N VAL A 161 3.89 -14.10 11.42
CA VAL A 161 2.64 -14.62 10.86
C VAL A 161 1.65 -13.50 10.56
N LEU A 162 1.48 -12.55 11.49
CA LEU A 162 0.60 -11.40 11.29
C LEU A 162 1.05 -10.59 10.07
N HIS A 163 2.31 -10.17 10.00
CA HIS A 163 2.85 -9.36 8.92
C HIS A 163 2.74 -10.05 7.56
N THR A 164 3.16 -11.32 7.50
CA THR A 164 3.20 -12.09 6.25
C THR A 164 1.80 -12.29 5.71
N TRP A 165 0.87 -12.82 6.50
CA TRP A 165 -0.46 -13.17 6.01
C TRP A 165 -1.34 -11.93 5.78
N SER A 166 -1.21 -10.88 6.60
CA SER A 166 -1.88 -9.61 6.29
C SER A 166 -1.29 -8.94 5.05
N GLY A 167 0.02 -9.05 4.82
CA GLY A 167 0.69 -8.58 3.60
C GLY A 167 0.22 -9.31 2.34
N VAL A 168 0.07 -10.63 2.40
CA VAL A 168 -0.48 -11.45 1.30
C VAL A 168 -1.93 -11.06 1.02
N LEU A 169 -2.77 -10.94 2.05
CA LEU A 169 -4.16 -10.52 1.88
C LEU A 169 -4.26 -9.10 1.32
N LEU A 170 -3.47 -8.16 1.83
CA LEU A 170 -3.37 -6.79 1.32
C LEU A 170 -3.02 -6.78 -0.16
N THR A 171 -2.02 -7.56 -0.56
CA THR A 171 -1.58 -7.67 -1.96
C THR A 171 -2.71 -8.20 -2.85
N ALA A 172 -3.36 -9.29 -2.44
CA ALA A 172 -4.47 -9.88 -3.19
C ALA A 172 -5.63 -8.89 -3.36
N MET A 173 -6.02 -8.21 -2.27
CA MET A 173 -7.13 -7.24 -2.32
C MET A 173 -6.76 -5.98 -3.11
N ALA A 174 -5.52 -5.51 -3.05
CA ALA A 174 -5.04 -4.38 -3.84
C ALA A 174 -5.09 -4.68 -5.35
N VAL A 175 -4.70 -5.89 -5.78
CA VAL A 175 -4.83 -6.33 -7.18
C VAL A 175 -6.29 -6.34 -7.62
N ILE A 176 -7.20 -6.85 -6.79
CA ILE A 176 -8.64 -6.83 -7.08
C ILE A 176 -9.17 -5.39 -7.18
N HIS A 177 -8.80 -4.53 -6.23
CA HIS A 177 -9.20 -3.11 -6.21
C HIS A 177 -8.74 -2.40 -7.49
N ILE A 178 -7.46 -2.55 -7.88
CA ILE A 178 -6.93 -1.96 -9.12
C ILE A 178 -7.69 -2.49 -10.34
N THR A 179 -8.02 -3.78 -10.36
CA THR A 179 -8.77 -4.41 -11.46
C THR A 179 -10.18 -3.81 -11.59
N ILE A 180 -10.90 -3.67 -10.47
CA ILE A 180 -12.23 -3.03 -10.42
C ILE A 180 -12.17 -1.59 -10.94
N HIS A 181 -11.11 -0.86 -10.58
CA HIS A 181 -10.96 0.56 -10.88
C HIS A 181 -10.16 0.85 -12.18
N TRP A 182 -9.70 -0.16 -12.91
CA TRP A 182 -8.77 -0.02 -14.04
C TRP A 182 -9.20 1.02 -15.08
N ARG A 183 -10.47 0.97 -15.52
CA ARG A 183 -11.02 1.93 -16.50
C ARG A 183 -10.93 3.37 -16.01
N TRP A 184 -11.21 3.61 -14.73
CA TRP A 184 -11.13 4.93 -14.13
C TRP A 184 -9.68 5.41 -14.02
N ILE A 185 -8.77 4.53 -13.58
CA ILE A 185 -7.32 4.82 -13.47
C ILE A 185 -6.77 5.26 -14.82
N VAL A 186 -7.01 4.51 -15.89
CA VAL A 186 -6.52 4.85 -17.25
C VAL A 186 -7.07 6.20 -17.71
N ASN A 187 -8.34 6.49 -17.42
CA ASN A 187 -8.99 7.73 -17.85
C ASN A 187 -8.44 8.96 -17.10
N VAL A 188 -8.28 8.89 -15.78
CA VAL A 188 -7.75 10.02 -14.99
C VAL A 188 -6.27 10.26 -15.32
N THR A 189 -5.49 9.19 -15.47
CA THR A 189 -4.08 9.26 -15.83
C THR A 189 -3.88 9.86 -17.22
N ARG A 190 -4.64 9.44 -18.23
CA ARG A 190 -4.60 10.05 -19.57
C ARG A 190 -4.95 11.53 -19.55
N LYS A 191 -5.95 11.93 -18.76
CA LYS A 191 -6.32 13.35 -18.61
C LYS A 191 -5.18 14.15 -17.98
N GLN A 192 -4.49 13.58 -17.01
CA GLN A 192 -3.36 14.21 -16.33
C GLN A 192 -2.17 14.40 -17.28
N PHE A 193 -1.77 13.36 -18.02
CA PHE A 193 -0.67 13.46 -19.00
C PHE A 193 -0.94 14.46 -20.13
N ARG A 194 -2.17 14.51 -20.65
CA ARG A 194 -2.57 15.52 -21.65
C ARG A 194 -2.47 16.95 -21.10
N ALA A 195 -2.69 17.15 -19.81
CA ALA A 195 -2.55 18.47 -19.19
C ALA A 195 -1.09 18.90 -19.01
N TRP A 196 -0.14 17.95 -18.99
CA TRP A 196 1.30 18.20 -18.84
C TRP A 196 2.06 18.27 -20.16
N SER A 197 1.51 17.77 -21.27
CA SER A 197 2.20 17.80 -22.56
C SER A 197 2.39 19.24 -23.07
N PRO A 198 3.63 19.68 -23.36
CA PRO A 198 3.94 21.07 -23.76
C PRO A 198 3.46 21.46 -25.17
N VAL A 199 3.06 20.49 -26.01
CA VAL A 199 2.54 20.72 -27.37
C VAL A 199 1.34 21.68 -27.39
N GLU A 200 0.60 21.78 -26.29
CA GLU A 200 -0.59 22.64 -26.20
C GLU A 200 -0.36 23.97 -25.46
N ALA A 201 0.81 24.17 -24.85
CA ALA A 201 1.15 25.43 -24.18
C ALA A 201 1.52 26.55 -25.16
N LYS A 202 1.82 26.22 -26.42
CA LYS A 202 2.14 27.18 -27.50
C LYS A 202 0.94 27.57 -28.37
N ALA A 203 -0.25 27.01 -28.11
CA ALA A 203 -1.45 27.23 -28.95
C ALA A 203 -2.57 28.02 -28.25
N SER A 204 -2.30 28.62 -27.08
CA SER A 204 -3.26 29.41 -26.29
C SER A 204 -2.75 30.81 -26.01
#